data_AF-A0A933CVE8-F1
#
_entry.id   AF-A0A933CVE8-F1
#
_cell.length_a   1.000
_cell.length_b   1.000
_cell.length_c   1.000
_cell.angle_alpha   90.00
_cell.angle_beta   90.00
_cell.angle_gamma   90.00
#
_symmetry.space_group_name_H-M   'P 1'
#
loop_
_entity.id
_entity.type
_entity.pdbx_description
1 polymer ?
#
loop_
_entity_poly.entity_id
_entity_poly.type
_entity_poly.pdbx_seq_one_letter_code
_entity_poly.pdbx_strand_id
1 'polypeptide(L)' 'MGRKKRGGYIFETYAGDHPPYHVHIYKGTQYIGRFDIENQRPMDADLPAQILRYLEELGYKKLERADIGWPRRKQ' A
#
# COMPACT_ATOMS: atom_id res chain seq x y z
N MET A 1 -2.41 10.94 11.14
CA MET A 1 -1.19 11.30 10.38
C MET A 1 -0.09 10.32 10.70
N GLY A 2 0.60 9.82 9.68
CA GLY A 2 1.75 8.95 9.87
C GLY A 2 2.72 9.09 8.71
N ARG A 3 4.01 9.11 9.01
CA ARG A 3 5.10 9.12 8.04
C ARG A 3 5.98 7.91 8.27
N LYS A 4 6.09 7.03 7.29
CA LYS A 4 6.94 5.84 7.33
C LYS A 4 7.97 5.90 6.20
N LYS A 5 9.14 5.27 6.40
CA LYS A 5 10.21 5.18 5.39
C LYS A 5 10.57 3.73 5.11
N ARG A 6 10.75 3.37 3.84
CA ARG A 6 11.18 2.02 3.42
C ARG A 6 11.84 2.06 2.05
N GLY A 7 13.00 1.42 1.89
CA GLY A 7 13.67 1.27 0.58
C GLY A 7 13.98 2.58 -0.15
N GLY A 8 14.21 3.68 0.59
CA GLY A 8 14.42 5.02 0.02
C GLY A 8 13.14 5.79 -0.31
N TYR A 9 11.97 5.20 -0.08
CA TYR A 9 10.67 5.83 -0.24
C TYR A 9 10.11 6.35 1.09
N ILE A 10 9.25 7.35 0.98
CA ILE A 10 8.52 7.98 2.08
C ILE A 10 7.03 7.77 1.81
N PHE A 11 6.32 7.29 2.83
CA PHE A 11 4.88 6.99 2.80
C PHE A 11 4.18 7.86 3.83
N GLU A 12 3.31 8.75 3.40
CA GLU A 12 2.64 9.75 4.24
C GLU A 12 1.12 9.63 4.16
N THR A 13 0.45 9.69 5.32
CA THR A 13 -1.01 9.86 5.42
C THR A 13 -1.33 11.18 6.09
N TYR A 14 -2.25 11.95 5.50
CA TYR A 14 -2.67 13.24 6.06
C TYR A 14 -4.00 13.11 6.81
N ALA A 15 -4.16 13.90 7.89
CA ALA A 15 -5.41 13.88 8.65
C ALA A 15 -6.57 14.55 7.89
N GLY A 16 -6.26 15.44 6.95
CA GLY A 16 -7.24 16.14 6.11
C GLY A 16 -7.51 15.48 4.77
N ASP A 17 -6.98 14.27 4.51
CA ASP A 17 -7.30 13.55 3.28
C ASP A 17 -8.80 13.22 3.27
N HIS A 18 -9.50 13.70 2.24
CA HIS A 18 -10.88 13.30 2.01
C HIS A 18 -10.93 11.86 1.48
N PRO A 19 -11.99 11.10 1.80
CA PRO A 19 -12.17 9.75 1.28
C PRO A 19 -12.07 9.69 -0.26
N PRO A 20 -11.45 8.63 -0.82
CA PRO A 20 -10.89 7.48 -0.09
C PRO A 20 -9.58 7.82 0.65
N TYR A 21 -9.39 7.24 1.84
CA TYR A 21 -8.14 7.36 2.57
C TYR A 21 -6.99 6.76 1.77
N HIS A 22 -5.92 7.52 1.61
CA HIS A 22 -4.81 7.15 0.77
C HIS A 22 -3.47 7.48 1.41
N VAL A 23 -2.43 6.85 0.89
CA VAL A 23 -1.04 7.13 1.26
C VAL A 23 -0.33 7.78 0.08
N HIS A 24 0.36 8.87 0.36
CA HIS A 24 1.21 9.61 -0.58
C HIS A 24 2.62 9.01 -0.56
N ILE A 25 3.18 8.78 -1.74
CA ILE A 25 4.45 8.06 -1.91
C ILE A 25 5.45 8.98 -2.57
N TYR A 26 6.60 9.15 -1.93
CA TYR A 26 7.70 9.97 -2.43
C TYR A 26 9.01 9.18 -2.46
N LYS A 27 9.94 9.59 -3.33
CA LYS A 27 11.35 9.16 -3.30
C LYS A 27 12.23 10.40 -3.18
N GLY A 28 12.74 10.65 -1.98
CA GLY A 28 13.36 11.95 -1.67
C GLY A 28 12.32 13.08 -1.74
N THR A 29 12.48 14.00 -2.68
CA THR A 29 11.55 15.10 -2.97
C THR A 29 10.60 14.82 -4.14
N GLN A 30 10.82 13.73 -4.88
CA GLN A 30 9.99 13.38 -6.03
C GLN A 30 8.70 12.70 -5.57
N TYR A 31 7.56 13.23 -6.02
CA TYR A 31 6.26 12.57 -5.87
C TYR A 31 6.13 11.41 -6.86
N ILE A 32 5.80 10.23 -6.35
CA ILE A 32 5.66 9.00 -7.14
C ILE A 32 4.20 8.68 -7.43
N GLY A 33 3.30 8.90 -6.46
CA GLY A 33 1.88 8.64 -6.62
C GLY A 33 1.17 8.38 -5.29
N ARG A 34 -0.10 8.01 -5.40
CA ARG A 34 -0.96 7.63 -4.27
C ARG A 34 -1.49 6.21 -4.37
N PHE A 35 -1.69 5.60 -3.22
CA PHE A 35 -2.37 4.32 -3.08
C PHE A 35 -3.61 4.46 -2.21
N ASP A 36 -4.75 4.04 -2.75
CA ASP A 36 -6.04 3.98 -2.08
C ASP A 36 -6.06 2.80 -1.10
N ILE A 37 -6.06 3.11 0.19
CA ILE A 37 -6.03 2.10 1.27
C ILE A 37 -7.39 1.41 1.38
N GLU A 38 -8.48 2.07 1.02
CA GLU A 38 -9.82 1.50 1.16
C GLU A 38 -10.13 0.53 0.02
N ASN A 39 -9.87 0.97 -1.21
CA ASN A 39 -10.14 0.21 -2.44
C ASN A 39 -8.94 -0.63 -2.92
N GLN A 40 -7.81 -0.57 -2.20
CA GLN A 40 -6.62 -1.41 -2.44
C GLN A 40 -6.02 -1.27 -3.86
N ARG A 41 -5.97 -0.04 -4.39
CA ARG A 41 -5.51 0.24 -5.76
C ARG A 41 -4.67 1.51 -5.87
N PRO A 42 -3.76 1.60 -6.85
CA PRO A 42 -3.15 2.87 -7.24
C PRO A 42 -4.20 3.90 -7.68
N MET A 43 -3.99 5.18 -7.39
CA MET A 43 -4.94 6.25 -7.75
C MET A 43 -4.56 7.02 -9.01
N ASP A 44 -3.26 7.27 -9.23
CA ASP A 44 -2.78 8.15 -10.29
C ASP A 44 -2.29 7.36 -11.51
N ALA A 45 -1.32 6.46 -11.28
CA ALA A 45 -0.71 5.60 -12.28
C ALA A 45 -0.29 4.28 -11.63
N ASP A 46 0.07 3.30 -12.44
CA ASP A 46 0.58 2.03 -11.95
C ASP A 46 1.81 2.25 -11.06
N LEU A 47 1.75 1.65 -9.87
CA LEU A 47 2.86 1.68 -8.94
C LEU A 47 3.80 0.49 -9.22
N PRO A 48 5.12 0.71 -9.19
CA PRO A 48 6.08 -0.38 -9.29
C PRO A 48 5.81 -1.47 -8.24
N ALA A 49 5.99 -2.74 -8.62
CA ALA A 49 5.76 -3.89 -7.73
C ALA A 49 6.53 -3.80 -6.39
N GLN A 50 7.71 -3.19 -6.41
CA GLN A 50 8.49 -2.91 -5.20
C GLN A 50 7.74 -2.01 -4.21
N ILE A 51 7.04 -0.98 -4.69
CA ILE A 51 6.25 -0.07 -3.86
C ILE A 51 5.03 -0.80 -3.30
N LEU A 52 4.36 -1.62 -4.11
CA LEU A 52 3.25 -2.46 -3.63
C LEU A 52 3.68 -3.38 -2.48
N ARG A 53 4.87 -4.00 -2.60
CA ARG A 53 5.43 -4.80 -1.51
C ARG A 53 5.70 -3.99 -0.25
N TYR A 54 6.23 -2.77 -0.38
CA TYR A 54 6.43 -1.90 0.78
C TYR A 54 5.12 -1.43 1.40
N LEU A 55 4.08 -1.19 0.60
CA LEU A 55 2.74 -0.89 1.11
C LEU A 55 2.19 -2.06 1.93
N GLU A 56 2.43 -3.31 1.52
CA GLU A 56 2.06 -4.51 2.30
C GLU A 56 2.87 -4.61 3.60
N GLU A 57 4.19 -4.51 3.52
CA GLU A 57 5.09 -4.56 4.68
C GLU A 57 4.75 -3.48 5.73
N LEU A 58 4.27 -2.31 5.29
CA LEU A 58 3.91 -1.19 6.16
C LEU A 58 2.44 -1.22 6.62
N GLY A 59 1.64 -2.18 6.14
CA GLY A 59 0.24 -2.39 6.51
C GLY A 59 -0.76 -1.47 5.80
N TYR A 60 -0.38 -0.79 4.72
CA TYR A 60 -1.27 0.04 3.91
C TYR A 60 -2.00 -0.78 2.83
N LYS A 61 -1.33 -1.80 2.30
CA LYS A 61 -1.93 -2.77 1.40
C LYS A 61 -2.18 -4.07 2.16
N LYS A 62 -3.37 -4.63 2.02
CA LYS A 62 -3.71 -5.95 2.55
C LYS A 62 -2.85 -6.98 1.82
N LEU A 63 -2.27 -7.89 2.59
CA LEU A 63 -1.68 -9.09 2.02
C LEU A 63 -2.79 -9.79 1.24
N GLU A 64 -2.56 -10.00 -0.05
CA GLU A 64 -3.31 -10.99 -0.80
C GLU A 64 -3.00 -12.34 -0.13
N ARG A 65 -3.79 -12.73 0.86
CA ARG A 65 -3.87 -14.13 1.25
C ARG A 65 -4.47 -14.79 0.04
N ALA A 66 -3.62 -15.25 -0.88
CA ALA A 66 -4.01 -16.30 -1.80
C ALA A 66 -4.71 -17.33 -0.91
N ASP A 67 -5.96 -17.64 -1.25
CA ASP A 67 -6.74 -18.69 -0.62
C ASP A 67 -5.93 -19.99 -0.69
N ILE A 68 -5.03 -20.17 0.27
CA ILE A 68 -4.36 -21.43 0.55
C ILE A 68 -5.48 -22.32 1.04
N GLY A 69 -6.14 -22.96 0.09
CA GLY A 69 -7.13 -23.99 0.29
C GLY A 69 -6.57 -24.96 1.32
N TRP A 70 -7.15 -24.89 2.51
CA TRP A 70 -6.92 -25.86 3.56
C TRP A 70 -7.10 -27.25 2.96
N PRO A 71 -6.12 -28.17 3.02
CA PRO A 71 -6.35 -29.51 2.52
C PRO A 71 -7.47 -30.11 3.38
N ARG A 72 -8.64 -30.33 2.77
CA ARG A 72 -9.65 -31.19 3.39
C ARG A 72 -8.99 -32.55 3.57
N ARG A 73 -8.64 -32.89 4.82
CA ARG A 73 -8.29 -34.26 5.18
C ARG A 73 -9.48 -35.13 4.77
N LYS A 74 -9.30 -35.96 3.74
CA LYS A 74 -10.21 -37.08 3.50
C LYS A 74 -10.01 -38.06 4.65
N GLN A 75 -11.15 -38.42 5.26
CA GLN A 75 -11.28 -39.52 6.21
C GLN A 75 -10.91 -40.84 5.52
#